data_AF-A0A0U2IGP3-F1
#
_entry.id   AF-A0A0U2IGP3-F1
#
_cell.length_a   1.000
_cell.length_b   1.000
_cell.length_c   1.000
_cell.angle_alpha   90.00
_cell.angle_beta   90.00
_cell.angle_gamma   90.00
#
_symmetry.space_group_name_H-M   'P 1'
#
loop_
_entity.id
_entity.type
_entity.pdbx_description
1 polymer ?
#
loop_
_entity_poly.entity_id
_entity_poly.type
_entity_poly.pdbx_seq_one_letter_code
_entity_poly.pdbx_strand_id
1 'polypeptide(L)'
;LGFVAVFCFFVQRNGGRSKSKIDDSATSTTTTTVYSGESRSKDGNDEIDIIIVGAGVAGAALAHTLGKEGRRVKVIERDLTEPDRIVGELLQPGGYLKLQELGLEDCVEKIDAQRVFGYALFKDGKSTRLSYPL
;
A
#
# COMPACT_ATOMS: atom_id res chain seq x y z
N LEU A 1 -9.58 -24.11 -21.00
CA LEU A 1 -8.97 -23.10 -21.91
C LEU A 1 -9.13 -21.72 -21.28
N GLY A 2 -8.01 -21.04 -20.96
CA GLY A 2 -7.93 -19.62 -20.53
C GLY A 2 -8.36 -19.37 -19.08
N PHE A 3 -7.69 -18.64 -18.21
CA PHE A 3 -6.58 -17.68 -18.28
C PHE A 3 -5.95 -17.65 -16.87
N VAL A 4 -4.97 -18.52 -16.58
CA VAL A 4 -4.28 -18.58 -15.26
C VAL A 4 -2.77 -18.30 -15.39
N ALA A 5 -2.30 -17.88 -16.57
CA ALA A 5 -0.87 -17.88 -16.87
C ALA A 5 -0.34 -16.53 -17.40
N VAL A 6 -0.45 -15.42 -16.65
CA VAL A 6 0.35 -14.20 -16.95
C VAL A 6 0.73 -13.38 -15.69
N PHE A 7 1.12 -14.01 -14.57
CA PHE A 7 1.79 -13.25 -13.48
C PHE A 7 3.15 -13.79 -13.04
N CYS A 8 3.69 -14.83 -13.70
CA CYS A 8 4.95 -15.46 -13.28
C CYS A 8 6.16 -15.19 -14.19
N PHE A 9 6.13 -14.21 -15.11
CA PHE A 9 7.20 -14.08 -16.13
C PHE A 9 8.02 -12.79 -16.15
N PHE A 10 8.08 -12.04 -15.05
CA PHE A 10 9.04 -10.92 -14.93
C PHE A 10 9.98 -11.01 -13.73
N VAL A 11 10.28 -12.24 -13.28
CA VAL A 11 11.40 -12.51 -12.37
C VAL A 11 12.46 -13.31 -13.14
N GLN A 12 13.09 -12.66 -14.11
CA GLN A 12 14.31 -13.18 -14.72
C GLN A 12 15.51 -12.50 -14.08
N ARG A 13 15.93 -13.12 -12.96
CA ARG A 13 17.30 -13.54 -12.70
C ARG A 13 18.38 -12.70 -13.39
N ASN A 14 19.03 -11.81 -12.64
CA ASN A 14 20.43 -11.52 -12.86
C ASN A 14 21.22 -11.72 -11.56
N GLY A 15 22.01 -12.78 -11.53
CA GLY A 15 22.90 -13.11 -10.44
C GLY A 15 24.18 -12.28 -10.53
N GLY A 16 24.44 -11.50 -9.50
CA GLY A 16 25.73 -10.88 -9.21
C GLY A 16 26.04 -11.09 -7.73
N ARG A 17 26.85 -12.10 -7.43
CA ARG A 17 27.30 -12.42 -6.07
C ARG A 17 28.40 -11.43 -5.70
N SER A 18 28.14 -10.50 -4.78
CA SER A 18 29.18 -9.68 -4.15
C SER A 18 29.12 -9.86 -2.64
N LYS A 19 30.21 -10.36 -2.06
CA LYS A 19 30.43 -10.43 -0.61
C LYS A 19 30.83 -9.03 -0.14
N SER A 20 30.05 -8.40 0.73
CA SER A 20 30.51 -7.26 1.53
C SER A 20 30.39 -7.58 3.01
N LYS A 21 31.43 -7.16 3.74
CA LYS A 21 31.72 -7.45 5.14
C LYS A 21 30.68 -6.78 6.06
N ILE A 22 30.39 -7.45 7.17
CA ILE A 22 29.67 -6.88 8.31
C ILE A 22 30.71 -6.09 9.10
N ASP A 23 30.60 -4.77 9.09
CA ASP A 23 31.22 -3.90 10.08
C ASP A 23 30.09 -3.37 10.98
N ASP A 24 30.15 -3.74 12.25
CA ASP A 24 29.31 -3.20 13.31
C ASP A 24 29.63 -1.71 13.49
N SER A 25 28.66 -0.84 13.20
CA SER A 25 28.75 0.56 13.62
C SER A 25 27.37 1.20 13.80
N ALA A 26 27.05 1.42 15.07
CA ALA A 26 26.16 2.44 15.63
C ALA A 26 24.80 2.68 14.94
N THR A 27 23.74 2.19 15.59
CA THR A 27 22.37 2.71 15.49
C THR A 27 22.37 4.22 15.73
N SER A 28 22.46 4.99 14.66
CA SER A 28 22.25 6.43 14.70
C SER A 28 20.74 6.67 14.59
N THR A 29 20.09 6.78 15.75
CA THR A 29 18.69 7.17 15.86
C THR A 29 18.52 8.57 15.27
N THR A 30 18.19 8.65 13.99
CA THR A 30 17.89 9.92 13.34
C THR A 30 16.44 10.27 13.64
N THR A 31 16.25 11.23 14.54
CA THR A 31 14.93 11.80 14.85
C THR A 31 14.38 12.53 13.63
N THR A 32 13.51 11.86 12.87
CA THR A 32 12.73 12.47 11.80
C THR A 32 11.71 13.42 12.41
N THR A 33 11.92 14.72 12.23
CA THR A 33 10.98 15.75 12.66
C THR A 33 9.93 15.89 11.55
N VAL A 34 8.73 15.37 11.79
CA VAL A 34 7.63 15.45 10.82
C VAL A 34 7.00 16.83 10.93
N TYR A 35 7.29 17.73 9.99
CA TYR A 35 6.57 18.98 9.81
C TYR A 35 6.11 19.05 8.35
N SER A 36 4.81 19.27 8.11
CA SER A 36 4.23 19.41 6.77
C SER A 36 4.25 18.16 5.85
N GLY A 37 4.50 16.96 6.37
CA GLY A 37 4.49 15.73 5.55
C GLY A 37 5.71 15.56 4.63
N GLU A 38 6.70 16.44 4.71
CA GLU A 38 7.97 16.28 4.01
C GLU A 38 9.05 15.78 4.98
N SER A 39 9.58 14.58 4.73
CA SER A 39 10.81 14.10 5.38
C SER A 39 12.00 14.62 4.59
N ARG A 40 12.70 15.64 5.12
CA ARG A 40 13.96 16.14 4.54
C ARG A 40 15.15 15.60 5.34
N SER A 41 16.19 15.12 4.65
CA SER A 41 17.47 14.77 5.26
C SER A 41 18.20 16.04 5.71
N LYS A 42 18.69 16.09 6.96
CA LYS A 42 19.43 17.24 7.50
C LYS A 42 20.81 17.46 6.86
N ASP A 43 21.34 16.48 6.13
CA ASP A 43 22.71 16.50 5.59
C ASP A 43 22.84 16.98 4.14
N GLY A 44 21.78 17.54 3.54
CA GLY A 44 21.84 18.11 2.17
C GLY A 44 22.03 17.07 1.05
N ASN A 45 22.10 15.78 1.38
CA ASN A 45 22.06 14.69 0.42
C ASN A 45 20.63 14.14 0.34
N ASP A 46 19.82 14.71 -0.55
CA ASP A 46 18.44 14.28 -0.89
C ASP A 46 18.43 12.93 -1.63
N GLU A 47 19.21 11.98 -1.17
CA GLU A 47 19.19 10.63 -1.72
C GLU A 47 17.83 10.00 -1.41
N ILE A 48 17.10 9.72 -2.47
CA ILE A 48 15.81 9.03 -2.44
C ILE A 48 16.07 7.61 -2.87
N ASP A 49 15.61 6.65 -2.08
CA ASP A 49 15.77 5.23 -2.43
C ASP A 49 14.71 4.81 -3.45
N ILE A 50 13.49 5.37 -3.33
CA ILE A 50 12.31 4.95 -4.08
C ILE A 50 11.45 6.17 -4.44
N ILE A 51 11.10 6.29 -5.73
CA ILE A 51 10.09 7.24 -6.21
C ILE A 51 8.83 6.47 -6.59
N ILE A 52 7.69 6.87 -6.03
CA ILE A 52 6.36 6.36 -6.36
C ILE A 52 5.60 7.42 -7.13
N VAL A 53 5.15 7.09 -8.34
CA VAL A 53 4.32 7.97 -9.16
C VAL A 53 2.86 7.55 -8.99
N GLY A 54 2.07 8.42 -8.35
CA GLY A 54 0.68 8.22 -7.96
C GLY A 54 0.53 7.92 -6.46
N ALA A 55 -0.24 8.74 -5.75
CA ALA A 55 -0.63 8.58 -4.35
C ALA A 55 -2.05 8.01 -4.19
N GLY A 56 -2.51 7.20 -5.17
CA GLY A 56 -3.74 6.42 -5.04
C GLY A 56 -3.59 5.25 -4.05
N VAL A 57 -4.62 4.38 -3.99
CA VAL A 57 -4.70 3.26 -3.02
C VAL A 57 -3.39 2.45 -2.92
N ALA A 58 -2.85 2.01 -4.05
CA ALA A 58 -1.62 1.21 -4.06
C ALA A 58 -0.37 2.03 -3.70
N GLY A 59 -0.27 3.26 -4.21
CA GLY A 59 0.90 4.11 -4.02
C GLY A 59 1.05 4.59 -2.59
N ALA A 60 -0.05 5.04 -1.98
CA ALA A 60 -0.06 5.45 -0.58
C ALA A 60 0.23 4.27 0.37
N ALA A 61 -0.40 3.11 0.15
CA ALA A 61 -0.13 1.92 0.95
C ALA A 61 1.33 1.47 0.83
N LEU A 62 1.88 1.43 -0.39
CA LEU A 62 3.27 1.07 -0.64
C LEU A 62 4.24 2.06 0.01
N ALA A 63 3.97 3.37 -0.11
CA ALA A 63 4.78 4.41 0.51
C ALA A 63 4.82 4.27 2.03
N HIS A 64 3.65 4.00 2.65
CA HIS A 64 3.55 3.76 4.09
C HIS A 64 4.40 2.57 4.53
N THR A 65 4.24 1.41 3.87
CA THR A 65 4.98 0.20 4.22
C THR A 65 6.49 0.39 4.08
N LEU A 66 6.95 0.93 2.95
CA LEU A 66 8.38 1.17 2.71
C LEU A 66 8.95 2.22 3.66
N GLY A 67 8.20 3.27 3.97
CA GLY A 67 8.60 4.28 4.95
C GLY A 67 8.76 3.69 6.36
N LYS A 68 7.85 2.80 6.76
CA LYS A 68 7.94 2.05 8.03
C LYS A 68 9.15 1.13 8.09
N GLU A 69 9.60 0.61 6.95
CA GLU A 69 10.84 -0.18 6.80
C GLU A 69 12.12 0.71 6.75
N GLY A 70 11.98 2.03 6.91
CA GLY A 70 13.12 2.95 6.94
C GLY A 70 13.61 3.40 5.55
N ARG A 71 12.85 3.15 4.49
CA ARG A 71 13.19 3.63 3.14
C ARG A 71 12.85 5.11 2.99
N ARG A 72 13.70 5.85 2.28
CA ARG A 72 13.43 7.24 1.87
C ARG A 72 12.58 7.21 0.61
N VAL A 73 11.28 7.38 0.79
CA VAL A 73 10.28 7.32 -0.29
C VAL A 73 9.81 8.71 -0.67
N LYS A 74 9.87 9.03 -1.97
CA LYS A 74 9.25 10.23 -2.54
C LYS A 74 8.03 9.85 -3.35
N VAL A 75 6.87 10.40 -3.00
CA VAL A 75 5.62 10.19 -3.75
C VAL A 75 5.32 11.43 -4.57
N ILE A 76 4.93 11.24 -5.83
CA ILE A 76 4.51 12.31 -6.73
C ILE A 76 3.09 12.02 -7.15
N GLU A 77 2.16 12.89 -6.81
CA GLU A 77 0.76 12.82 -7.23
C GLU A 77 0.40 14.10 -7.99
N ARG A 78 -0.50 13.97 -8.97
CA ARG A 78 -0.97 15.09 -9.78
C ARG A 78 -1.76 16.08 -8.93
N ASP A 79 -2.61 15.56 -8.05
CA ASP A 79 -3.50 16.35 -7.20
C ASP A 79 -3.70 15.65 -5.85
N LEU A 80 -3.34 16.33 -4.76
CA LEU A 80 -3.45 15.83 -3.38
C LEU A 80 -4.77 16.20 -2.71
N THR A 81 -5.69 16.86 -3.43
CA THR A 81 -7.05 17.07 -2.94
C THR A 81 -7.83 15.77 -2.88
N GLU A 82 -8.89 15.73 -2.07
CA GLU A 82 -9.77 14.57 -1.97
C GLU A 82 -10.39 14.27 -3.35
N PRO A 83 -10.20 13.06 -3.92
CA PRO A 83 -10.71 12.76 -5.25
C PRO A 83 -12.24 12.58 -5.26
N ASP A 84 -12.94 13.34 -6.10
CA ASP A 84 -14.35 13.09 -6.43
C ASP A 84 -14.47 12.01 -7.53
N ARG A 85 -14.72 10.76 -7.13
CA ARG A 85 -14.85 9.62 -8.04
C ARG A 85 -15.72 8.51 -7.44
N ILE A 86 -16.28 7.67 -8.30
CA ILE A 86 -17.18 6.55 -7.92
C ILE A 86 -16.47 5.19 -7.79
N VAL A 87 -15.13 5.17 -7.76
CA VAL A 87 -14.32 3.95 -7.84
C VAL A 87 -13.58 3.68 -6.53
N GLY A 88 -13.56 2.42 -6.12
CA GLY A 88 -12.86 1.98 -4.91
C GLY A 88 -13.70 1.99 -3.64
N GLU A 89 -15.03 2.13 -3.76
CA GLU A 89 -15.95 2.27 -2.62
C GLU A 89 -16.13 0.99 -1.78
N LEU A 90 -15.84 -0.19 -2.33
CA LEU A 90 -16.04 -1.47 -1.66
C LEU A 90 -14.71 -2.19 -1.40
N LEU A 91 -14.29 -2.20 -0.14
CA LEU A 91 -13.16 -2.99 0.32
C LEU A 91 -13.60 -4.43 0.63
N GLN A 92 -13.11 -5.40 -0.14
CA GLN A 92 -13.38 -6.81 0.10
C GLN A 92 -12.76 -7.28 1.44
N PRO A 93 -13.32 -8.32 2.10
CA PRO A 93 -12.77 -8.83 3.37
C PRO A 93 -11.28 -9.15 3.31
N GLY A 94 -10.80 -9.78 2.22
CA GLY A 94 -9.37 -10.07 2.04
C GLY A 94 -8.50 -8.81 1.94
N GLY A 95 -9.02 -7.74 1.34
CA GLY A 95 -8.34 -6.45 1.29
C GLY A 95 -8.28 -5.78 2.65
N TYR A 96 -9.37 -5.86 3.42
CA TYR A 96 -9.40 -5.36 4.80
C TYR A 96 -8.40 -6.09 5.71
N LEU A 97 -8.29 -7.42 5.60
CA LEU A 97 -7.26 -8.19 6.31
C LEU A 97 -5.85 -7.73 5.96
N LYS A 98 -5.58 -7.43 4.68
CA LYS A 98 -4.27 -6.86 4.28
C LYS A 98 -4.04 -5.47 4.84
N LEU A 99 -5.08 -4.64 4.95
CA LEU A 99 -4.97 -3.33 5.57
C LEU A 99 -4.55 -3.44 7.05
N GLN A 100 -5.13 -4.40 7.78
CA GLN A 100 -4.75 -4.71 9.17
C GLN A 100 -3.31 -5.23 9.27
N GLU A 101 -2.89 -6.15 8.38
CA GLU A 101 -1.51 -6.65 8.37
C GLU A 101 -0.48 -5.54 8.15
N LEU A 102 -0.84 -4.50 7.39
CA LEU A 102 0.02 -3.34 7.11
C LEU A 102 -0.02 -2.28 8.22
N GLY A 103 -0.94 -2.39 9.20
CA GLY A 103 -1.15 -1.39 10.23
C GLY A 103 -1.83 -0.11 9.71
N LEU A 104 -2.78 -0.26 8.79
CA LEU A 104 -3.52 0.82 8.13
C LEU A 104 -5.04 0.71 8.38
N GLU A 105 -5.46 -0.13 9.32
CA GLU A 105 -6.87 -0.42 9.59
C GLU A 105 -7.68 0.80 10.05
N ASP A 106 -7.00 1.78 10.65
CA ASP A 106 -7.58 3.06 11.05
C ASP A 106 -8.06 3.90 9.85
N CYS A 107 -7.54 3.64 8.65
CA CYS A 107 -7.93 4.35 7.43
C CYS A 107 -9.39 4.12 7.01
N VAL A 108 -10.05 3.08 7.52
CA VAL A 108 -11.50 2.85 7.27
C VAL A 108 -12.39 3.24 8.45
N GLU A 109 -11.79 3.79 9.51
CA GLU A 109 -12.54 4.33 10.64
C GLU A 109 -12.93 5.78 10.39
N LYS A 110 -14.04 6.23 10.99
CA LYS A 110 -14.49 7.64 10.96
C LYS A 110 -14.79 8.21 9.56
N ILE A 111 -14.95 7.36 8.55
CA ILE A 111 -15.38 7.72 7.19
C ILE A 111 -16.83 7.33 6.87
N ASP A 112 -17.64 7.05 7.90
CA ASP A 112 -19.01 6.49 7.76
C ASP A 112 -19.06 5.20 6.92
N ALA A 113 -17.99 4.39 6.99
CA ALA A 113 -17.90 3.13 6.27
C ALA A 113 -19.00 2.16 6.70
N GLN A 114 -19.67 1.57 5.72
CA GLN A 114 -20.72 0.59 5.95
C GLN A 114 -20.15 -0.83 6.01
N ARG A 115 -20.55 -1.59 7.03
CA ARG A 115 -20.14 -3.00 7.16
C ARG A 115 -20.90 -3.86 6.16
N VAL A 116 -20.16 -4.62 5.35
CA VAL A 116 -20.73 -5.53 4.33
C VAL A 116 -20.49 -6.98 4.75
N PHE A 117 -21.57 -7.75 4.90
CA PHE A 117 -21.52 -9.15 5.34
C PHE A 117 -21.60 -10.17 4.21
N GLY A 118 -21.76 -9.70 2.97
CA GLY A 118 -21.94 -10.52 1.79
C GLY A 118 -22.75 -9.80 0.73
N TYR A 119 -23.32 -10.57 -0.21
CA TYR A 119 -24.08 -10.07 -1.34
C TYR A 119 -25.50 -10.64 -1.35
N ALA A 120 -26.43 -9.87 -1.89
CA ALA A 120 -27.73 -10.37 -2.32
C ALA A 120 -27.74 -10.40 -3.85
N LEU A 121 -28.07 -11.55 -4.44
CA LEU A 121 -28.17 -11.75 -5.88
C LEU A 121 -29.64 -11.86 -6.27
N PHE A 122 -30.06 -11.10 -7.27
CA PHE A 122 -31.41 -11.11 -7.80
C PHE A 122 -31.36 -11.39 -9.31
N LYS A 123 -32.11 -12.37 -9.77
CA LYS A 123 -32.18 -12.72 -11.19
C LYS A 123 -33.51 -13.41 -11.52
N ASP A 124 -34.23 -12.91 -12.52
CA ASP A 124 -35.46 -13.52 -13.05
C ASP A 124 -36.51 -13.85 -11.96
N GLY A 125 -36.74 -12.91 -11.03
CA GLY A 125 -37.65 -13.09 -9.90
C GLY A 125 -37.15 -14.03 -8.79
N LYS A 126 -35.95 -14.61 -8.93
CA LYS A 126 -35.28 -15.40 -7.89
C LYS A 126 -34.29 -14.54 -7.13
N SER A 127 -34.13 -14.83 -5.84
CA SER A 127 -33.15 -14.17 -4.99
C SER A 127 -32.37 -15.19 -4.16
N THR A 128 -31.08 -14.95 -3.96
CA THR A 128 -30.26 -15.67 -2.99
C THR A 128 -29.34 -14.71 -2.25
N ARG A 129 -28.93 -15.08 -1.04
CA ARG A 129 -27.94 -14.33 -0.23
C ARG A 129 -26.67 -15.15 -0.16
N LEU A 130 -25.54 -14.50 -0.43
CA LEU A 130 -24.21 -15.05 -0.31
C LEU A 130 -23.48 -14.34 0.82
N SER A 131 -23.38 -14.98 1.97
CA SER A 131 -22.58 -14.46 3.07
C SER A 131 -21.10 -14.64 2.76
N TYR A 132 -20.26 -13.70 3.22
CA TYR A 132 -18.83 -13.95 3.27
C TYR A 132 -18.52 -15.12 4.22
N PRO A 133 -17.46 -15.89 3.96
CA PRO A 133 -17.01 -16.92 4.89
C PRO A 133 -16.59 -16.29 6.22
N LEU A 134 -16.90 -16.99 7.32
CA LEU A 134 -16.43 -16.67 8.67
C LEU A 134 -14.97 -17.10 8.84
#